data_AF-A0A3A5IXI6-F1
#
_entry.id   AF-A0A3A5IXI6-F1
#
_cell.length_a   1.000
_cell.length_b   1.000
_cell.length_c   1.000
_cell.angle_alpha   90.00
_cell.angle_beta   90.00
_cell.angle_gamma   90.00
#
_symmetry.space_group_name_H-M   'P 1'
#
loop_
_entity.id
_entity.type
_entity.pdbx_description
1 polymer ?
#
loop_
_entity_poly.entity_id
_entity_poly.type
_entity_poly.pdbx_seq_one_letter_code
_entity_poly.pdbx_strand_id
1 'polypeptide(L)'
;LGLDVPIAAIESPAEAVDIFSEKLPVLPLVNAHKESPGKPLPENAAGVIEAIERAVALTLRGETSAVVTCPIAKKPLYDAGFKHPGHTEFLAELASQHLGRTVIPVMMLAGPELRAVPVTIHIPLAEVPRVLTKDDV
;
A
#
# COMPACT_ATOMS: atom_id res chain seq x y z
N LEU A 1 -6.34 3.41 -22.00
CA LEU A 1 -5.18 2.76 -22.63
C LEU A 1 -5.57 1.79 -23.74
N GLY A 2 -6.76 1.17 -23.70
CA GLY A 2 -7.26 0.36 -24.82
C GLY A 2 -6.40 -0.88 -25.11
N LEU A 3 -5.65 -1.33 -24.10
CA LEU A 3 -4.75 -2.47 -24.22
C LEU A 3 -5.55 -3.75 -23.96
N ASP A 4 -5.36 -4.73 -24.82
CA ASP A 4 -5.80 -6.10 -24.58
C ASP A 4 -4.69 -6.82 -23.80
N VAL A 5 -4.89 -6.97 -22.50
CA VAL A 5 -3.90 -7.58 -21.60
C VAL A 5 -4.49 -8.88 -21.08
N PRO A 6 -4.04 -10.05 -21.58
CA PRO A 6 -4.52 -11.33 -21.06
C PRO A 6 -4.09 -11.50 -19.60
N ILE A 7 -5.00 -11.99 -18.77
CA ILE A 7 -4.79 -12.20 -17.33
C ILE A 7 -4.58 -13.69 -17.06
N ALA A 8 -3.63 -14.02 -16.19
CA ALA A 8 -3.42 -15.38 -15.70
C ALA A 8 -3.48 -15.39 -14.17
N ALA A 9 -4.31 -16.28 -13.61
CA ALA A 9 -4.27 -16.55 -12.18
C ALA A 9 -2.99 -17.34 -11.85
N ILE A 10 -2.30 -16.95 -10.77
CA ILE A 10 -1.12 -17.63 -10.22
C ILE A 10 -1.38 -18.07 -8.79
N GLU A 11 -0.63 -19.05 -8.30
CA GLU A 11 -0.70 -19.53 -6.91
C GLU A 11 0.38 -18.92 -6.01
N SER A 12 1.52 -18.56 -6.60
CA SER A 12 2.67 -17.97 -5.92
C SER A 12 3.34 -16.83 -6.72
N PRO A 13 4.00 -15.85 -6.07
CA PRO A 13 4.72 -14.81 -6.79
C PRO A 13 5.84 -15.32 -7.71
N ALA A 14 6.38 -16.52 -7.43
CA ALA A 14 7.45 -17.12 -8.24
C ALA A 14 7.00 -17.38 -9.69
N GLU A 15 5.74 -17.81 -9.89
CA GLU A 15 5.16 -18.06 -11.22
C GLU A 15 5.06 -16.80 -12.08
N ALA A 16 5.05 -15.61 -11.45
CA ALA A 16 4.95 -14.35 -12.18
C ALA A 16 6.14 -14.15 -13.14
N VAL A 17 7.34 -14.62 -12.77
CA VAL A 17 8.57 -14.44 -13.56
C VAL A 17 8.45 -15.11 -14.93
N ASP A 18 7.82 -16.27 -14.98
CA ASP A 18 7.73 -17.09 -16.19
C ASP A 18 6.65 -16.59 -17.16
N ILE A 19 5.58 -15.95 -16.65
CA ILE A 19 4.40 -15.63 -17.47
C ILE A 19 4.21 -14.14 -17.76
N PHE A 20 4.90 -13.24 -17.05
CA PHE A 20 4.68 -11.78 -17.16
C PHE A 20 4.90 -11.21 -18.56
N SER A 21 5.75 -11.86 -19.38
CA SER A 21 5.99 -11.47 -20.77
C SER A 21 4.79 -11.69 -21.68
N GLU A 22 3.88 -12.60 -21.33
CA GLU A 22 2.73 -13.00 -22.14
C GLU A 22 1.41 -12.55 -21.54
N LYS A 23 1.29 -12.57 -20.21
CA LYS A 23 0.05 -12.35 -19.46
C LYS A 23 0.33 -11.56 -18.19
N LEU A 24 -0.66 -10.83 -17.71
CA LEU A 24 -0.61 -10.22 -16.38
C LEU A 24 -0.88 -11.30 -15.31
N PRO A 25 0.13 -11.71 -14.51
CA PRO A 25 -0.07 -12.58 -13.37
C PRO A 25 -0.90 -11.85 -12.31
N VAL A 26 -1.98 -12.49 -11.87
CA VAL A 26 -2.84 -12.01 -10.79
C VAL A 26 -2.91 -13.09 -9.74
N LEU A 27 -2.50 -12.75 -8.53
CA LEU A 27 -2.63 -13.60 -7.37
C LEU A 27 -4.03 -13.38 -6.76
N PRO A 28 -4.99 -14.31 -6.92
CA PRO A 28 -6.39 -14.04 -6.59
C PRO A 28 -6.62 -13.89 -5.09
N LEU A 29 -7.47 -12.94 -4.70
CA LEU A 29 -7.89 -12.75 -3.31
C LEU A 29 -9.02 -13.71 -2.94
N VAL A 30 -9.18 -13.97 -1.65
CA VAL A 30 -10.32 -14.72 -1.10
C VAL A 30 -11.58 -13.84 -1.08
N ASN A 31 -11.42 -12.57 -0.70
CA ASN A 31 -12.52 -11.61 -0.68
C ASN A 31 -12.77 -11.05 -2.07
N ALA A 32 -13.95 -11.34 -2.63
CA ALA A 32 -14.36 -10.82 -3.92
C ALA A 32 -14.57 -9.30 -3.90
N HIS A 33 -14.29 -8.66 -5.03
CA HIS A 33 -14.64 -7.27 -5.28
C HIS A 33 -15.80 -7.19 -6.26
N LYS A 34 -16.71 -6.25 -6.05
CA LYS A 34 -17.72 -5.87 -7.04
C LYS A 34 -17.27 -4.63 -7.80
N GLU A 35 -17.41 -4.70 -9.11
CA GLU A 35 -17.09 -3.61 -10.02
C GLU A 35 -18.12 -2.49 -9.93
N SER A 36 -17.66 -1.28 -9.63
CA SER A 36 -18.50 -0.08 -9.58
C SER A 36 -17.66 1.18 -9.84
N PRO A 37 -17.24 1.42 -11.09
CA PRO A 37 -16.38 2.55 -11.43
C PRO A 37 -16.95 3.89 -10.95
N GLY A 38 -16.12 4.68 -10.27
CA GLY A 38 -16.51 5.98 -9.71
C GLY A 38 -17.40 5.93 -8.46
N LYS A 39 -17.76 4.73 -7.98
CA LYS A 39 -18.63 4.53 -6.81
C LYS A 39 -18.02 3.48 -5.87
N PRO A 40 -17.11 3.89 -4.97
CA PRO A 40 -16.49 3.00 -4.01
C PRO A 40 -17.53 2.29 -3.12
N LEU A 41 -17.41 0.96 -2.97
CA LEU A 41 -18.37 0.13 -2.23
C LEU A 41 -17.76 -0.35 -0.90
N PRO A 42 -18.44 -0.16 0.26
CA PRO A 42 -17.97 -0.66 1.56
C PRO A 42 -17.75 -2.18 1.61
N GLU A 43 -18.52 -2.95 0.86
CA GLU A 43 -18.38 -4.40 0.74
C GLU A 43 -17.04 -4.85 0.15
N ASN A 44 -16.34 -3.99 -0.61
CA ASN A 44 -15.00 -4.29 -1.12
C ASN A 44 -13.89 -4.07 -0.08
N ALA A 45 -14.21 -3.52 1.09
CA ALA A 45 -13.21 -3.17 2.10
C ALA A 45 -12.36 -4.37 2.55
N ALA A 46 -12.99 -5.53 2.76
CA ALA A 46 -12.30 -6.75 3.17
C ALA A 46 -11.23 -7.16 2.14
N GLY A 47 -11.55 -7.11 0.85
CA GLY A 47 -10.58 -7.44 -0.20
C GLY A 47 -9.49 -6.37 -0.36
N VAL A 48 -9.77 -5.09 -0.12
CA VAL A 48 -8.71 -4.05 -0.12
C VAL A 48 -7.73 -4.31 1.02
N ILE A 49 -8.23 -4.61 2.22
CA ILE A 49 -7.41 -4.90 3.40
C ILE A 49 -6.58 -6.17 3.15
N GLU A 50 -7.21 -7.25 2.69
CA GLU A 50 -6.54 -8.51 2.36
C GLU A 50 -5.41 -8.30 1.35
N ALA A 51 -5.63 -7.52 0.29
CA ALA A 51 -4.62 -7.25 -0.72
C ALA A 51 -3.37 -6.58 -0.12
N ILE A 52 -3.57 -5.59 0.76
CA ILE A 52 -2.47 -4.87 1.40
C ILE A 52 -1.73 -5.78 2.39
N GLU A 53 -2.46 -6.48 3.26
CA GLU A 53 -1.88 -7.42 4.23
C GLU A 53 -1.06 -8.51 3.54
N ARG A 54 -1.62 -9.10 2.49
CA ARG A 54 -0.96 -10.15 1.73
C ARG A 54 0.28 -9.64 1.01
N ALA A 55 0.21 -8.48 0.35
CA ALA A 55 1.36 -7.89 -0.31
C ALA A 55 2.51 -7.61 0.69
N VAL A 56 2.20 -7.00 1.84
CA VAL A 56 3.18 -6.74 2.90
C VAL A 56 3.76 -8.04 3.42
N ALA A 57 2.94 -9.05 3.70
CA ALA A 57 3.41 -10.33 4.21
C ALA A 57 4.32 -11.06 3.21
N LEU A 58 4.01 -11.03 1.91
CA LEU A 58 4.87 -11.60 0.87
C LEU A 58 6.22 -10.90 0.80
N THR A 59 6.24 -9.56 0.88
CA THR A 59 7.51 -8.80 0.88
C THR A 59 8.34 -9.06 2.13
N LEU A 60 7.70 -9.10 3.31
CA LEU A 60 8.40 -9.36 4.58
C LEU A 60 8.94 -10.80 4.67
N ARG A 61 8.32 -11.77 3.98
CA ARG A 61 8.85 -13.13 3.83
C ARG A 61 9.93 -13.27 2.75
N GLY A 62 10.22 -12.20 2.01
CA GLY A 62 11.22 -12.22 0.93
C GLY A 62 10.74 -12.88 -0.36
N GLU A 63 9.45 -13.18 -0.51
CA GLU A 63 8.87 -13.71 -1.74
C GLU A 63 8.71 -12.64 -2.83
N THR A 64 8.72 -11.37 -2.43
CA THR A 64 8.73 -10.20 -3.32
C THR A 64 9.70 -9.15 -2.78
N SER A 65 10.24 -8.29 -3.65
CA SER A 65 11.25 -7.31 -3.26
C SER A 65 10.69 -6.00 -2.69
N ALA A 66 9.46 -5.65 -3.06
CA ALA A 66 8.82 -4.39 -2.66
C ALA A 66 7.31 -4.46 -2.87
N VAL A 67 6.59 -3.53 -2.23
CA VAL A 67 5.16 -3.28 -2.46
C VAL A 67 4.99 -1.96 -3.21
N VAL A 68 4.21 -1.99 -4.29
CA VAL A 68 3.68 -0.79 -4.95
C VAL A 68 2.19 -0.77 -4.74
N THR A 69 1.65 0.32 -4.18
CA THR A 69 0.24 0.40 -3.81
C THR A 69 -0.55 1.22 -4.82
N CYS A 70 -1.70 0.68 -5.23
CA CYS A 70 -2.71 1.46 -5.95
C CYS A 70 -3.45 2.39 -4.98
N PRO A 71 -4.07 3.49 -5.48
CA PRO A 71 -4.91 4.36 -4.65
C PRO A 71 -6.08 3.61 -4.01
N ILE A 72 -6.41 3.94 -2.76
CA ILE A 72 -7.55 3.39 -2.02
C ILE A 72 -8.52 4.48 -1.58
N ALA A 73 -9.81 4.15 -1.48
CA ALA A 73 -10.84 5.06 -0.97
C ALA A 73 -11.00 4.89 0.54
N LYS A 74 -10.70 5.93 1.33
CA LYS A 74 -10.74 5.86 2.81
C LYS A 74 -12.14 5.68 3.38
N LYS A 75 -13.15 6.36 2.81
CA LYS A 75 -14.51 6.36 3.36
C LYS A 75 -15.12 4.94 3.45
N PRO A 76 -15.14 4.12 2.38
CA PRO A 76 -15.62 2.75 2.46
C PRO A 76 -14.89 1.87 3.48
N LEU A 77 -13.57 2.08 3.64
CA LEU A 77 -12.78 1.36 4.64
C LEU A 77 -13.21 1.72 6.06
N TYR A 78 -13.39 3.00 6.35
CA TYR A 78 -13.89 3.46 7.65
C TYR A 78 -15.30 2.97 7.94
N ASP A 79 -16.18 3.03 6.93
CA ASP A 79 -17.55 2.53 7.04
C ASP A 79 -17.57 1.00 7.31
N ALA A 80 -16.51 0.28 6.92
CA ALA A 80 -16.29 -1.14 7.21
C ALA A 80 -15.48 -1.43 8.49
N GLY A 81 -15.16 -0.40 9.29
CA GLY A 81 -14.50 -0.55 10.59
C GLY A 81 -12.96 -0.47 10.56
N PHE A 82 -12.35 -0.05 9.45
CA PHE A 82 -10.92 0.25 9.37
C PHE A 82 -10.56 1.43 10.27
N LYS A 83 -9.55 1.27 11.14
CA LYS A 83 -9.25 2.26 12.20
C LYS A 83 -8.02 3.11 11.93
N HIS A 84 -7.27 2.85 10.87
CA HIS A 84 -6.02 3.55 10.59
C HIS A 84 -6.28 4.86 9.85
N PRO A 85 -5.64 5.98 10.20
CA PRO A 85 -5.84 7.28 9.53
C PRO A 85 -5.62 7.29 8.01
N GLY A 86 -4.91 6.28 7.49
CA GLY A 86 -4.60 6.16 6.08
C GLY A 86 -3.82 4.88 5.75
N HIS A 87 -3.48 4.79 4.47
CA HIS A 87 -2.74 3.67 3.90
C HIS A 87 -1.33 3.56 4.51
N THR A 88 -0.64 4.69 4.65
CA THR A 88 0.72 4.75 5.18
C THR A 88 0.79 4.28 6.63
N GLU A 89 -0.17 4.68 7.46
CA GLU A 89 -0.26 4.26 8.86
C GLU A 89 -0.56 2.76 8.98
N PHE A 90 -1.39 2.22 8.09
CA PHE A 90 -1.66 0.79 8.08
C PHE A 90 -0.43 -0.04 7.69
N LEU A 91 0.33 0.39 6.67
CA LEU A 91 1.59 -0.25 6.31
C LEU A 91 2.60 -0.22 7.47
N ALA A 92 2.70 0.91 8.17
CA ALA A 92 3.58 1.05 9.33
C ALA A 92 3.18 0.11 10.48
N GLU A 93 1.88 -0.07 10.71
CA GLU A 93 1.39 -1.02 11.71
C GLU A 93 1.74 -2.46 11.36
N LEU A 94 1.48 -2.89 10.12
CA LEU A 94 1.85 -4.24 9.66
C LEU A 94 3.36 -4.49 9.79
N ALA A 95 4.18 -3.51 9.41
CA ALA A 95 5.62 -3.58 9.61
C ALA A 95 6.01 -3.63 11.10
N SER A 96 5.32 -2.87 11.95
CA SER A 96 5.58 -2.86 13.39
C SER A 96 5.26 -4.20 14.05
N GLN A 97 4.12 -4.80 13.67
CA GLN A 97 3.70 -6.12 14.15
C GLN A 97 4.72 -7.20 13.75
N HIS A 98 5.20 -7.16 12.51
CA HIS A 98 6.21 -8.12 12.04
C HIS A 98 7.57 -7.97 12.75
N LEU A 99 8.03 -6.73 12.96
CA LEU A 99 9.33 -6.45 13.58
C LEU A 99 9.31 -6.51 15.11
N GLY A 100 8.14 -6.59 15.74
CA GLY A 100 8.00 -6.57 17.20
C GLY A 100 8.39 -5.22 17.82
N ARG A 101 8.41 -4.13 17.04
CA ARG A 101 8.73 -2.77 17.50
C ARG A 101 7.99 -1.74 16.67
N THR A 102 7.72 -0.58 17.26
CA THR A 102 7.07 0.53 16.56
C THR A 102 7.93 1.01 15.38
N VAL A 103 7.31 1.10 14.21
CA VAL A 103 7.87 1.69 12.98
C VAL A 103 7.16 3.00 12.71
N ILE A 104 7.93 4.06 12.51
CA ILE A 104 7.42 5.37 12.11
C ILE A 104 7.64 5.51 10.61
N PRO A 105 6.58 5.65 9.80
CA PRO A 105 6.73 5.81 8.37
C PRO A 105 7.26 7.21 8.04
N VAL A 106 8.21 7.27 7.11
CA VAL A 106 8.75 8.53 6.57
C VAL A 106 8.41 8.64 5.09
N MET A 107 8.01 9.84 4.66
CA MET A 107 7.80 10.11 3.24
C MET A 107 9.15 10.45 2.60
N MET A 108 9.40 9.95 1.40
CA MET A 108 10.56 10.34 0.60
C MET A 108 10.12 10.62 -0.84
N LEU A 109 10.60 11.75 -1.37
CA LEU A 109 10.54 12.06 -2.80
C LEU A 109 11.87 11.62 -3.41
N ALA A 110 11.82 10.73 -4.41
CA ALA A 110 13.01 10.18 -5.04
C ALA A 110 12.99 10.42 -6.55
N GLY A 111 14.04 11.07 -7.05
CA GLY A 111 14.37 11.20 -8.45
C GLY A 111 15.79 10.67 -8.72
N PRO A 112 16.25 10.67 -9.99
CA PRO A 112 17.56 10.15 -10.36
C PRO A 112 18.73 10.90 -9.71
N GLU A 113 18.60 12.23 -9.53
CA GLU A 113 19.67 13.10 -9.00
C GLU A 113 19.45 13.54 -7.54
N LEU A 114 18.21 13.43 -7.04
CA LEU A 114 17.82 13.97 -5.74
C LEU A 114 16.90 13.02 -5.00
N ARG A 115 17.19 12.82 -3.70
CA ARG A 115 16.26 12.24 -2.74
C ARG A 115 16.03 13.24 -1.63
N ALA A 116 14.77 13.53 -1.34
CA ALA A 116 14.37 14.48 -0.32
C ALA A 116 13.40 13.81 0.66
N VAL A 117 13.76 13.84 1.95
CA VAL A 117 12.93 13.38 3.06
C VAL A 117 12.45 14.61 3.81
N PRO A 118 11.19 15.04 3.63
CA PRO A 118 10.65 16.13 4.40
C PRO A 118 10.47 15.71 5.87
N VAL A 119 10.97 16.52 6.80
CA VAL A 119 10.84 16.28 8.25
C VAL A 119 9.40 16.46 8.72
N THR A 120 8.67 17.40 8.11
CA THR A 120 7.24 17.60 8.34
C THR A 120 6.48 17.40 7.02
N ILE A 121 5.25 16.89 7.11
CA ILE A 121 4.42 16.57 5.94
C ILE A 121 3.31 17.62 5.74
N HIS A 122 2.05 17.19 5.66
CA HIS A 122 0.90 18.05 5.35
C HIS A 122 0.41 18.83 6.58
N ILE A 123 1.16 19.85 6.99
CA ILE A 123 0.77 20.80 8.04
C ILE A 123 0.80 22.25 7.54
N PRO A 124 0.06 23.18 8.17
CA PRO A 124 0.18 24.61 7.87
C PRO A 124 1.62 25.09 8.06
N LEU A 125 2.11 25.95 7.15
CA LEU A 125 3.49 26.44 7.20
C LEU A 125 3.83 27.14 8.53
N ALA A 126 2.87 27.85 9.12
CA ALA A 126 3.04 28.52 10.41
C ALA A 126 3.27 27.54 11.59
N GLU A 127 2.87 26.27 11.46
CA GLU A 127 3.06 25.25 12.49
C GLU A 127 4.41 24.55 12.39
N VAL A 128 5.07 24.58 11.23
CA VAL A 128 6.38 23.94 10.99
C VAL A 128 7.43 24.32 12.06
N PRO A 129 7.71 25.60 12.36
CA PRO A 129 8.72 25.95 13.37
C PRO A 129 8.31 25.56 14.81
N ARG A 130 7.04 25.22 15.05
CA ARG A 130 6.52 24.84 16.37
C ARG A 130 6.63 23.34 16.64
N VAL A 131 6.52 22.52 15.59
CA VAL A 131 6.56 21.06 15.71
C VAL A 131 7.96 20.48 15.50
N LEU A 132 8.85 21.22 14.83
CA LEU A 132 10.20 20.75 14.53
C LEU A 132 11.08 20.78 15.78
N THR A 133 11.63 19.62 16.15
CA THR A 133 12.57 19.46 17.25
C THR A 133 13.93 18.96 16.76
N LYS A 134 14.93 18.94 17.65
CA LYS A 134 16.25 18.39 17.32
C LYS A 134 16.24 16.88 17.17
N ASP A 135 15.29 16.19 17.79
CA ASP A 135 15.19 14.73 17.71
C ASP A 135 14.59 14.27 16.37
N ASP A 136 13.98 15.19 15.61
CA ASP A 136 13.41 14.93 14.28
C ASP A 136 14.44 15.00 13.13
N VAL A 137 15.70 15.37 13.42
CA VAL A 137 16.78 15.59 12.43
C VAL A 137 17.99 14.73 12.76
#